data_AF-A0A4P2VF27-F1
#
_entry.id   AF-A0A4P2VF27-F1
#
_cell.length_a   1.000
_cell.length_b   1.000
_cell.length_c   1.000
_cell.angle_alpha   90.00
_cell.angle_beta   90.00
_cell.angle_gamma   90.00
#
_symmetry.space_group_name_H-M   'P 1'
#
loop_
_entity.id
_entity.type
_entity.pdbx_description
1 polymer ?
#
loop_
_entity_poly.entity_id
_entity_poly.type
_entity_poly.pdbx_seq_one_letter_code
_entity_poly.pdbx_strand_id
1 'polypeptide(L)' 'MEGGKFVLSDDQVEIVYEEKVTRFGHGAKIGCPRKYLGRRVYVVVLRDDEHEEADG' A
#
# COMPACT_ATOMS: atom_id res chain seq x y z
N MET A 1 9.32 -8.86 16.49
CA MET A 1 9.13 -7.38 16.51
C MET A 1 7.83 -7.14 17.25
N GLU A 2 7.85 -6.42 18.38
CA GLU A 2 6.61 -6.02 19.05
C GLU A 2 5.79 -5.17 18.09
N GLY A 3 4.55 -5.59 17.83
CA GLY A 3 3.62 -4.90 16.94
C GLY A 3 3.22 -3.55 17.52
N GLY A 4 4.00 -2.51 17.23
CA GLY A 4 3.64 -1.13 17.55
C GLY A 4 2.33 -0.76 16.86
N LYS A 5 1.41 -0.13 17.60
CA LYS A 5 0.16 0.38 17.07
C LYS A 5 0.45 1.52 16.09
N PHE A 6 0.32 1.27 14.79
CA PHE A 6 0.38 2.32 13.77
C PHE A 6 -1.00 2.99 13.68
N VAL A 7 -1.06 4.31 13.90
CA VAL A 7 -2.29 5.10 13.86
C VAL A 7 -2.18 6.09 12.71
N LEU A 8 -3.12 6.02 11.77
CA LEU A 8 -3.34 7.05 10.76
C LEU A 8 -4.50 7.93 11.25
N SER A 9 -4.27 9.23 11.40
CA SER A 9 -5.30 10.22 11.69
C SER A 9 -5.72 10.96 10.42
N ASP A 10 -6.94 11.48 10.42
CA ASP A 10 -7.58 12.16 9.29
C ASP A 10 -6.83 13.44 8.87
N ASP A 11 -6.25 14.17 9.82
CA ASP A 11 -5.41 15.35 9.57
C ASP A 11 -4.12 15.05 8.79
N GLN A 12 -3.67 13.79 8.79
CA GLN A 12 -2.46 13.34 8.10
C GLN A 12 -2.75 12.69 6.73
N VAL A 13 -4.01 12.38 6.44
CA VAL A 13 -4.40 11.61 5.25
C VAL A 13 -5.08 12.52 4.23
N GLU A 14 -4.35 12.81 3.15
CA GLU A 14 -4.89 13.63 2.06
C GLU A 14 -5.92 12.87 1.20
N ILE A 15 -5.70 11.57 0.99
CA ILE A 15 -6.57 10.72 0.15
C ILE A 15 -6.42 9.24 0.53
N VAL A 16 -7.53 8.51 0.49
CA VAL A 16 -7.57 7.04 0.48
C VAL A 16 -8.18 6.60 -0.83
N TYR A 17 -7.49 5.72 -1.54
CA TYR A 17 -7.96 5.17 -2.82
C TYR A 17 -7.49 3.72 -2.96
N GLU A 18 -8.28 2.93 -3.67
CA GLU A 18 -7.96 1.54 -4.00
C GLU A 18 -7.33 1.48 -5.39
N GLU A 19 -6.26 0.70 -5.54
CA GLU A 19 -5.61 0.42 -6.81
C GLU A 19 -5.26 -1.05 -6.90
N LYS A 20 -5.26 -1.59 -8.12
CA LYS A 20 -4.82 -2.97 -8.34
C LYS A 20 -3.31 -3.02 -8.48
N VAL A 21 -2.69 -3.92 -7.74
CA VAL A 21 -1.29 -4.28 -7.94
C VAL A 21 -1.16 -4.94 -9.33
N THR A 22 -0.27 -4.41 -10.17
CA THR A 22 -0.04 -4.92 -11.52
C THR A 22 1.40 -5.41 -11.68
N ARG A 23 1.62 -6.41 -12.55
CA ARG A 23 2.98 -6.85 -12.90
C ARG A 23 3.75 -5.73 -13.59
N PHE A 24 5.03 -5.62 -13.25
CA PHE A 24 5.98 -4.73 -13.89
C PHE A 24 7.34 -5.41 -14.03
N GLY A 25 7.64 -5.90 -15.23
CA GLY A 25 8.79 -6.79 -15.45
C GLY A 25 8.65 -8.06 -14.61
N HIS A 26 9.69 -8.34 -13.81
CA HIS A 26 9.70 -9.44 -12.84
C HIS A 26 9.10 -9.07 -11.47
N GLY A 27 8.70 -7.80 -11.27
CA GLY A 27 8.14 -7.30 -10.01
C GLY A 27 6.67 -6.91 -10.12
N ALA A 28 6.20 -6.18 -9.10
CA ALA A 28 4.85 -5.64 -9.02
C ALA A 28 4.88 -4.13 -8.73
N LYS A 29 3.84 -3.41 -9.14
CA LYS A 29 3.68 -1.96 -8.88
C LYS A 29 2.22 -1.59 -8.66
N ILE A 30 2.02 -0.46 -7.99
CA ILE A 30 0.75 0.27 -7.96
C ILE A 30 0.92 1.63 -8.66
N GLY A 31 -0.16 2.16 -9.23
CA GLY A 31 -0.18 3.52 -9.75
C GLY A 31 -0.19 4.56 -8.63
N CYS A 32 0.50 5.68 -8.82
CA CYS A 32 0.41 6.83 -7.93
C CYS A 32 0.22 8.11 -8.77
N PRO A 33 -0.80 8.95 -8.48
CA PRO A 33 -1.01 10.20 -9.20
C PRO A 33 0.24 11.09 -9.19
N ARG A 34 0.60 11.67 -10.34
CA ARG A 34 1.81 12.50 -10.50
C ARG A 34 1.92 13.66 -9.50
N LYS A 35 0.79 14.19 -9.00
CA LYS A 35 0.76 15.26 -7.98
C LYS A 35 1.43 14.86 -6.65
N TYR A 36 1.67 13.57 -6.43
CA TYR A 36 2.30 13.02 -5.23
C TYR A 36 3.76 12.58 -5.41
N LEU A 37 4.38 12.85 -6.57
CA LEU A 37 5.79 12.57 -6.78
C LEU A 37 6.69 13.24 -5.72
N GLY A 38 7.69 12.51 -5.23
CA GLY A 38 8.65 12.99 -4.22
C GLY A 38 8.11 13.05 -2.79
N ARG A 39 6.84 12.69 -2.56
CA ARG A 39 6.26 12.63 -1.22
C ARG A 39 6.44 11.24 -0.59
N ARG A 40 6.52 11.21 0.74
CA ARG A 40 6.42 9.96 1.50
C ARG A 40 4.96 9.52 1.51
N VAL A 41 4.71 8.25 1.16
CA VAL A 41 3.38 7.65 1.19
C VAL A 41 3.44 6.31 1.93
N TYR A 42 2.30 5.89 2.48
CA TYR A 42 2.11 4.55 3.00
C TYR A 42 1.24 3.76 2.02
N VAL A 43 1.64 2.51 1.75
CA VAL A 43 0.83 1.56 1.00
C VAL A 43 0.30 0.53 1.98
N VAL A 44 -1.02 0.39 2.05
CA VAL A 44 -1.68 -0.61 2.87
C VAL A 44 -2.15 -1.71 1.93
N VAL A 45 -1.63 -2.92 2.11
CA VAL A 45 -2.13 -4.12 1.44
C VAL A 45 -3.15 -4.74 2.35
N LEU A 46 -4.39 -4.84 1.88
CA LEU A 46 -5.45 -5.49 2.62
C LEU A 46 -5.20 -7.00 2.62
N ARG A 47 -5.60 -7.67 3.71
CA ARG A 47 -5.65 -9.13 3.72
C ARG A 47 -6.87 -9.53 2.90
N ASP A 48 -6.65 -10.32 1.87
CA ASP A 48 -7.73 -11.03 1.20
C ASP A 48 -7.89 -12.39 1.89
N ASP A 49 -9.12 -12.82 2.15
CA ASP A 49 -9.39 -14.11 2.79
C ASP A 49 -8.96 -15.33 1.92
N GLU A 50 -8.53 -15.10 0.66
CA GLU A 50 -8.21 -16.14 -0.33
C GLU A 50 -6.76 -16.11 -0.87
N HIS A 51 -5.86 -15.33 -0.27
CA HIS A 51 -4.45 -15.28 -0.69
C HIS A 51 -3.50 -15.50 0.51
N GLU A 52 -3.60 -16.69 1.11
CA GLU A 52 -2.50 -17.28 1.87
C GLU A 52 -1.63 -18.06 0.86
N GLU A 53 -0.30 -17.94 0.97
CA GLU A 53 0.75 -18.50 0.10
C GLU A 53 1.37 -17.53 -0.94
N ALA A 54 2.42 -16.83 -0.49
CA ALA A 54 3.65 -16.63 -1.27
C ALA A 54 4.81 -16.16 -0.36
N ASP A 55 5.04 -16.86 0.75
CA ASP A 55 6.32 -16.82 1.48
C ASP A 55 6.74 -18.28 1.71
N GLY A 56 7.20 -18.90 0.62
CA GLY A 56 8.00 -20.11 0.62
C GLY A 56 9.38 -19.78 0.05
#